data_AF-A0A0F9AXX9-F1
#
_entry.id   AF-A0A0F9AXX9-F1
#
_cell.length_a   1.000
_cell.length_b   1.000
_cell.length_c   1.000
_cell.angle_alpha   90.00
_cell.angle_beta   90.00
_cell.angle_gamma   90.00
#
_symmetry.space_group_name_H-M   'P 1'
#
loop_
_entity.id
_entity.type
_entity.pdbx_description
1 polymer ?
#
loop_
_entity_poly.entity_id
_entity_poly.type
_entity_poly.pdbx_seq_one_letter_code
_entity_poly.pdbx_strand_id
1 'polypeptide(L)'
;MAKAKRAKKPQPVEVDGERIVSFKDMTEAFVNTVGQIVLALKQRPGGAATYGTDGLFVAAVEALHTARATKSLEDFLKAAAYSVGAALKACGAWEYPLEAPKSDKPTKEPKVKKEGKKNGS
;
A
#
# COMPACT_ATOMS: atom_id res chain seq x y z
N MET A 1 28.85 -11.78 -45.68
CA MET A 1 28.54 -12.79 -44.63
C MET A 1 27.86 -12.11 -43.45
N ALA A 2 26.54 -12.19 -43.34
CA ALA A 2 25.78 -11.57 -42.25
C ALA A 2 25.53 -12.59 -41.14
N LYS A 3 25.96 -12.29 -39.91
CA LYS A 3 25.77 -13.14 -38.72
C LYS A 3 24.32 -13.04 -38.23
N ALA A 4 23.60 -14.16 -38.24
CA ALA A 4 22.25 -14.26 -37.67
C ALA A 4 22.29 -14.08 -36.14
N LYS A 5 21.54 -13.10 -35.63
CA LYS A 5 21.31 -12.92 -34.18
C LYS A 5 20.35 -14.01 -33.69
N ARG A 6 20.83 -14.83 -32.76
CA ARG A 6 20.09 -15.91 -32.09
C ARG A 6 18.94 -15.32 -31.26
N ALA A 7 17.70 -15.69 -31.60
CA ALA A 7 16.51 -15.32 -30.82
C ALA A 7 16.58 -15.97 -29.42
N LYS A 8 16.39 -15.14 -28.39
CA LYS A 8 16.36 -15.56 -26.99
C LYS A 8 15.01 -16.25 -26.74
N LYS A 9 15.03 -17.52 -26.33
CA LYS A 9 13.79 -18.27 -26.03
C LYS A 9 13.05 -17.58 -24.87
N PRO A 10 11.72 -17.41 -24.95
CA PRO A 10 10.92 -16.90 -23.85
C PRO A 10 11.05 -17.85 -22.65
N GLN A 11 11.31 -17.29 -21.46
CA GLN A 11 11.28 -18.06 -20.23
C GLN A 11 9.83 -18.46 -19.93
N PRO A 12 9.57 -19.68 -19.44
CA PRO A 12 8.24 -20.07 -18.98
C PRO A 12 7.88 -19.17 -17.80
N VAL A 13 6.75 -18.47 -17.91
CA VAL A 13 6.11 -17.85 -16.76
C VAL A 13 5.53 -19.01 -15.95
N GLU A 14 6.15 -19.34 -14.83
CA GLU A 14 5.54 -20.21 -13.83
C GLU A 14 4.25 -19.51 -13.38
N VAL A 15 3.12 -20.02 -13.84
CA VAL A 15 1.81 -19.64 -13.33
C VAL A 15 1.75 -20.26 -11.95
N ASP A 16 2.06 -19.44 -10.94
CA ASP A 16 1.90 -19.79 -9.53
C ASP A 16 0.53 -20.47 -9.35
N GLY A 17 0.57 -21.66 -8.75
CA GLY A 17 -0.61 -22.50 -8.55
C GLY A 17 -1.75 -21.72 -7.93
N GLU A 18 -2.97 -22.13 -8.27
CA GLU A 18 -4.26 -21.55 -7.87
C GLU A 18 -4.19 -20.95 -6.45
N ARG A 19 -3.92 -19.64 -6.38
CA ARG A 19 -3.62 -18.96 -5.13
C ARG A 19 -4.93 -18.84 -4.36
N ILE A 20 -5.17 -19.75 -3.41
CA ILE A 20 -6.33 -19.66 -2.52
C ILE A 20 -6.10 -18.43 -1.64
N VAL A 21 -6.72 -17.31 -2.04
CA VAL A 21 -6.66 -16.06 -1.27
C VAL A 21 -7.66 -16.18 -0.13
N SER A 22 -7.18 -16.14 1.12
CA SER A 22 -8.07 -16.19 2.27
C SER A 22 -8.84 -14.86 2.41
N PHE A 23 -9.99 -14.89 3.08
CA PHE A 23 -10.74 -13.67 3.40
C PHE A 23 -9.88 -12.65 4.15
N LYS A 24 -8.97 -13.13 5.01
CA LYS A 24 -8.02 -12.29 5.74
C LYS A 24 -7.08 -11.57 4.77
N ASP A 25 -6.48 -12.28 3.82
CA ASP A 25 -5.56 -11.68 2.84
C ASP A 25 -6.28 -10.64 1.97
N MET A 26 -7.54 -10.90 1.57
CA MET A 26 -8.37 -9.93 0.84
C MET A 26 -8.69 -8.69 1.66
N THR A 27 -9.00 -8.88 2.95
CA THR A 27 -9.31 -7.77 3.86
C THR A 27 -8.07 -6.90 4.10
N GLU A 28 -6.91 -7.52 4.29
CA GLU A 28 -5.64 -6.79 4.41
C GLU A 28 -5.33 -5.99 3.14
N ALA A 29 -5.51 -6.58 1.96
CA ALA A 29 -5.34 -5.88 0.69
C ALA A 29 -6.31 -4.70 0.54
N PHE A 30 -7.58 -4.88 0.94
CA PHE A 30 -8.57 -3.81 0.95
C PHE A 30 -8.17 -2.66 1.89
N VAL A 31 -7.82 -2.97 3.14
CA VAL A 31 -7.42 -1.97 4.14
C VAL A 31 -6.18 -1.20 3.67
N ASN A 32 -5.18 -1.91 3.12
CA ASN A 32 -3.99 -1.27 2.56
C ASN A 32 -4.35 -0.31 1.42
N THR A 33 -5.22 -0.74 0.50
CA THR A 33 -5.65 0.08 -0.64
C THR A 33 -6.40 1.33 -0.21
N VAL A 34 -7.36 1.18 0.71
CA VAL A 34 -8.08 2.31 1.31
C VAL A 34 -7.12 3.26 2.03
N GLY A 35 -6.17 2.71 2.80
CA GLY A 35 -5.12 3.50 3.46
C GLY A 35 -4.29 4.33 2.49
N GLN A 36 -3.88 3.76 1.35
CA GLN A 36 -3.16 4.50 0.32
C GLN A 36 -4.01 5.61 -0.31
N ILE A 37 -5.31 5.37 -0.54
CA ILE A 37 -6.21 6.42 -1.06
C ILE A 37 -6.36 7.54 -0.02
N VAL A 38 -6.53 7.23 1.26
CA VAL A 38 -6.60 8.24 2.32
C VAL A 38 -5.32 9.08 2.40
N LEU A 39 -4.14 8.47 2.23
CA LEU A 39 -2.87 9.19 2.13
C LEU A 39 -2.86 10.16 0.96
N ALA A 40 -3.32 9.73 -0.22
CA ALA A 40 -3.44 10.60 -1.37
C ALA A 40 -4.43 11.76 -1.12
N LEU A 41 -5.54 11.50 -0.42
CA LEU A 41 -6.51 12.53 -0.05
C LEU A 41 -5.91 13.58 0.91
N LYS A 42 -5.06 13.16 1.86
CA LYS A 42 -4.35 14.08 2.76
C LYS A 42 -3.43 15.05 2.01
N GLN A 43 -2.82 14.58 0.92
CA GLN A 43 -1.86 15.38 0.13
C GLN A 43 -2.53 16.27 -0.93
N ARG A 44 -3.83 16.11 -1.19
CA ARG A 44 -4.53 16.81 -2.28
C ARG A 44 -4.90 18.25 -1.87
N PRO A 45 -4.28 19.28 -2.47
CA PRO A 45 -4.67 20.67 -2.19
C PRO A 45 -6.08 20.95 -2.73
N GLY A 46 -6.89 21.67 -1.95
CA GLY A 46 -8.27 22.03 -2.32
C GLY A 46 -9.24 20.84 -2.44
N GLY A 47 -8.87 19.67 -1.91
CA GLY A 47 -9.74 18.49 -1.92
C GLY A 47 -10.83 18.53 -0.85
N ALA A 48 -11.73 17.54 -0.85
CA ALA A 48 -12.84 17.44 0.12
C ALA A 48 -12.43 17.61 1.59
N ALA A 49 -11.21 17.19 1.97
CA ALA A 49 -10.67 17.34 3.31
C ALA A 49 -10.50 18.79 3.78
N THR A 50 -10.41 19.77 2.88
CA THR A 50 -10.33 21.20 3.23
C THR A 50 -11.65 21.73 3.78
N TYR A 51 -12.76 21.05 3.47
CA TYR A 51 -14.10 21.37 3.97
C TYR A 51 -14.45 20.55 5.22
N GLY A 52 -13.44 19.94 5.86
CA GLY A 52 -13.60 19.18 7.10
C GLY A 52 -14.35 17.85 6.91
N THR A 53 -14.98 17.40 7.98
CA THR A 53 -15.73 16.14 8.02
C THR A 53 -16.88 16.12 7.02
N ASP A 54 -17.61 17.23 6.88
CA ASP A 54 -18.80 17.31 6.03
C ASP A 54 -18.44 17.20 4.54
N GLY A 55 -17.35 17.85 4.10
CA GLY A 55 -16.87 17.72 2.72
C GLY A 55 -16.48 16.28 2.37
N LEU A 56 -15.81 15.59 3.29
CA LEU A 56 -15.45 14.19 3.12
C LEU A 56 -16.69 13.28 3.12
N PHE A 57 -17.68 13.56 3.96
CA PHE A 57 -18.94 12.83 3.99
C PHE A 57 -19.70 12.97 2.67
N VAL A 58 -19.85 14.19 2.14
CA VAL A 58 -20.50 14.44 0.85
C VAL A 58 -19.78 13.69 -0.28
N ALA A 59 -18.45 13.80 -0.34
CA ALA A 59 -17.65 13.08 -1.33
C ALA A 59 -17.80 11.55 -1.23
N ALA A 60 -17.96 11.00 -0.02
CA ALA A 60 -18.22 9.59 0.19
C ALA A 60 -19.58 9.16 -0.39
N VAL A 61 -20.64 9.94 -0.14
CA VAL A 61 -21.99 9.66 -0.63
C VAL A 61 -22.05 9.76 -2.15
N GLU A 62 -21.44 10.79 -2.74
CA GLU A 62 -21.36 10.95 -4.20
C GLU A 62 -20.59 9.79 -4.85
N ALA A 63 -19.42 9.45 -4.31
CA ALA A 63 -18.63 8.32 -4.81
C ALA A 63 -19.41 7.00 -4.70
N LEU A 64 -20.15 6.78 -3.61
CA LEU A 64 -20.98 5.58 -3.44
C LEU A 64 -22.16 5.56 -4.43
N HIS A 65 -22.78 6.72 -4.68
CA HIS A 65 -23.83 6.84 -5.67
C HIS A 65 -23.32 6.47 -7.07
N THR A 66 -22.17 7.02 -7.47
CA THR A 66 -21.51 6.67 -8.73
C THR A 66 -21.15 5.19 -8.77
N ALA A 67 -20.55 4.64 -7.71
CA ALA A 67 -20.16 3.23 -7.63
C ALA A 67 -21.35 2.29 -7.81
N ARG A 68 -22.51 2.63 -7.23
CA ARG A 68 -23.74 1.84 -7.41
C ARG A 68 -24.24 1.86 -8.85
N ALA A 69 -24.14 3.01 -9.52
CA ALA A 69 -24.57 3.15 -10.91
C ALA A 69 -23.62 2.42 -11.87
N THR A 70 -22.30 2.55 -11.69
CA THR A 70 -21.27 2.03 -12.59
C THR A 70 -20.82 0.61 -12.25
N LYS A 71 -21.13 0.14 -11.03
CA LYS A 71 -20.58 -1.09 -10.43
C LYS A 71 -19.03 -1.11 -10.43
N SER A 72 -18.43 0.07 -10.33
CA SER A 72 -16.98 0.26 -10.33
C SER A 72 -16.38 -0.04 -8.96
N LEU A 73 -15.45 -1.01 -8.90
CA LEU A 73 -14.67 -1.31 -7.70
C LEU A 73 -13.89 -0.08 -7.21
N GLU A 74 -13.33 0.69 -8.13
CA GLU A 74 -12.54 1.87 -7.80
C GLU A 74 -13.37 2.92 -7.07
N ASP A 75 -14.63 3.10 -7.48
CA ASP A 75 -15.52 4.07 -6.85
C ASP A 75 -16.02 3.58 -5.48
N PHE A 76 -16.19 2.27 -5.28
CA PHE A 76 -16.42 1.70 -3.95
C PHE A 76 -15.23 1.93 -3.01
N LEU A 77 -14.00 1.76 -3.50
CA LEU A 77 -12.79 2.02 -2.73
C LEU A 77 -12.64 3.51 -2.38
N LYS A 78 -12.96 4.43 -3.31
CA LYS A 78 -13.00 5.87 -3.05
C LYS A 78 -14.04 6.23 -2.01
N ALA A 79 -15.25 5.69 -2.11
CA ALA A 79 -16.31 5.92 -1.13
C ALA A 79 -15.86 5.49 0.27
N ALA A 80 -15.29 4.29 0.40
CA ALA A 80 -14.74 3.80 1.66
C ALA A 80 -13.62 4.71 2.20
N ALA A 81 -12.70 5.16 1.34
CA ALA A 81 -11.61 6.06 1.74
C ALA A 81 -12.13 7.42 2.22
N TYR A 82 -13.13 8.01 1.55
CA TYR A 82 -13.76 9.24 2.02
C TYR A 82 -14.50 9.05 3.34
N SER A 83 -15.19 7.91 3.55
CA SER A 83 -15.83 7.58 4.83
C SER A 83 -14.82 7.43 5.97
N VAL A 84 -13.72 6.70 5.74
CA VAL A 84 -12.61 6.59 6.71
C VAL A 84 -12.00 7.96 6.98
N GLY A 85 -11.80 8.77 5.93
CA GLY A 85 -11.27 10.12 6.09
C GLY A 85 -12.17 11.02 6.93
N ALA A 86 -13.48 10.97 6.71
CA ALA A 86 -14.47 11.69 7.51
C ALA A 86 -14.41 11.25 8.98
N ALA A 87 -14.33 9.94 9.24
CA ALA A 87 -14.17 9.41 10.59
C ALA A 87 -12.88 9.90 11.27
N LEU A 88 -11.75 9.88 10.55
CA LEU A 88 -10.46 10.40 11.03
C LEU A 88 -10.52 11.89 11.37
N LYS A 89 -11.20 12.71 10.55
CA LYS A 89 -11.41 14.13 10.86
C LYS A 89 -12.33 14.30 12.07
N ALA A 90 -13.43 13.55 12.15
CA ALA A 90 -14.39 13.63 13.24
C ALA A 90 -13.79 13.27 14.60
N CYS A 91 -12.85 12.31 14.65
CA CYS A 91 -12.16 11.94 15.87
C CYS A 91 -10.84 12.71 16.12
N GLY A 92 -10.51 13.70 15.29
CA GLY A 92 -9.28 14.50 15.42
C GLY A 92 -7.99 13.73 15.09
N ALA A 93 -8.08 12.54 14.49
CA ALA A 93 -6.93 11.71 14.11
C ALA A 93 -6.43 11.96 12.67
N TRP A 94 -6.90 13.02 12.01
CA TRP A 94 -6.50 13.33 10.62
C TRP A 94 -4.99 13.55 10.47
N GLU A 95 -4.33 14.15 11.45
CA GLU A 95 -2.88 14.38 11.43
C GLU A 95 -2.08 13.18 11.96
N TYR A 96 -2.75 12.10 12.39
CA TYR A 96 -2.05 10.95 12.95
C TYR A 96 -1.18 10.29 11.86
N PRO A 97 0.12 10.08 12.12
CA PRO A 97 1.02 9.44 11.18
C PRO A 97 0.59 7.98 11.00
N LEU A 98 0.36 7.58 9.75
CA LEU A 98 -0.05 6.21 9.41
C LEU A 98 1.14 5.23 9.42
N GLU A 99 2.37 5.73 9.39
CA GLU A 99 3.57 4.93 9.68
C GLU A 99 3.86 5.01 11.19
N ALA A 100 4.09 3.85 11.82
CA ALA A 100 4.76 3.82 13.11
C ALA A 100 6.13 4.52 12.96
N PRO A 101 6.57 5.34 13.93
CA PRO A 101 7.91 5.92 13.87
C PRO A 101 8.91 4.77 13.67
N LYS A 102 9.67 4.81 12.57
CA LYS A 102 10.75 3.86 12.33
C LYS A 102 11.66 3.93 13.55
N SER A 103 11.67 2.89 14.38
CA SER A 103 12.64 2.79 15.46
C SER A 103 14.02 2.79 14.81
N ASP A 104 14.79 3.85 15.01
CA ASP A 104 16.18 3.89 14.62
C ASP A 104 16.94 2.78 15.37
N LYS A 105 17.14 1.65 14.67
CA LYS A 105 18.15 0.59 14.82
C LYS A 105 18.48 0.08 16.23
N PRO A 106 18.41 -1.23 16.46
CA PRO A 106 19.31 -1.90 17.40
C PRO A 106 20.56 -2.43 16.68
N THR A 107 21.70 -1.88 17.11
CA THR A 107 22.94 -2.56 17.48
C THR A 107 23.71 -3.37 16.42
N LYS A 108 24.87 -2.82 16.00
CA LYS A 108 25.95 -3.61 15.38
C LYS A 108 26.40 -4.70 16.35
N GLU A 109 26.20 -5.96 16.00
CA GLU A 109 26.87 -7.08 16.65
C GLU A 109 28.39 -7.01 16.40
N PRO A 110 29.24 -7.27 17.42
CA PRO A 110 30.68 -7.25 17.26
C PRO A 110 31.16 -8.50 16.49
N LYS A 111 31.93 -8.30 15.41
CA LYS A 111 32.64 -9.37 14.70
C LYS A 111 33.65 -10.03 15.66
N VAL A 112 33.41 -11.29 16.01
CA VAL A 112 34.40 -12.16 16.66
C VAL A 112 35.55 -12.39 15.67
N LYS A 113 36.75 -11.90 15.98
CA LYS A 113 37.99 -12.27 15.28
C LYS A 113 38.30 -13.75 15.54
N LYS A 114 38.30 -14.58 14.50
CA LYS A 114 39.04 -15.85 14.47
C LYS A 114 40.20 -15.68 13.50
N GLU A 115 41.39 -15.41 14.02
CA GLU A 115 42.66 -15.63 13.31
C GLU A 115 43.69 -16.16 14.30
N GLY A 116 44.36 -17.25 13.92
CA GLY A 116 45.51 -17.76 14.66
C GLY A 116 45.70 -19.27 14.66
N LYS A 117 45.63 -19.96 13.52
CA LYS A 117 46.28 -21.28 13.37
C LYS A 117 47.32 -21.17 12.25
N LYS A 118 48.55 -20.79 12.61
CA LYS A 118 49.74 -20.98 11.77
C LYS A 118 50.46 -22.22 12.29
N ASN A 119 50.28 -23.34 11.59
CA ASN A 119 51.25 -24.40 11.58
C ASN A 119 52.35 -24.00 10.59
N GLY A 120 53.60 -24.22 10.96
CA GLY A 120 54.75 -24.10 10.05
C GLY A 120 55.96 -24.75 10.70
N SER A 121 56.26 -25.95 10.23
CA SER A 121 57.50 -26.70 10.40
C SER A 121 58.74 -25.89 10.06
#